data_AF-A0A968N8H9-F1
#
_entry.id   AF-A0A968N8H9-F1
#
_cell.length_a   1.000
_cell.length_b   1.000
_cell.length_c   1.000
_cell.angle_alpha   90.00
_cell.angle_beta   90.00
_cell.angle_gamma   90.00
#
_symmetry.space_group_name_H-M   'P 1'
#
loop_
_entity.id
_entity.type
_entity.pdbx_description
1 polymer ?
#
loop_
_entity_poly.entity_id
_entity_poly.type
_entity_poly.pdbx_seq_one_letter_code
_entity_poly.pdbx_strand_id
1 'polypeptide(L)'
;MWKKIAGILAVVAVGFLIVRAVRQYRQDNVFDTAPAGGGEGTPPAKRSISPELLEILADPADKGPVKLISDNGGKEWLLNPRNGFRYPVEDGIPIMLIEEGEKHRDESLIEK
;
A
#
# COMPACT_ATOMS: atom_id res chain seq x y z
N MET A 1 31.55 -54.88 -11.24
CA MET A 1 31.66 -53.40 -11.20
C MET A 1 30.38 -52.67 -11.65
N TRP A 2 29.62 -53.19 -12.61
CA TRP A 2 28.36 -52.59 -13.11
C TRP A 2 27.29 -52.30 -12.04
N LYS A 3 27.11 -53.21 -11.07
CA LYS A 3 26.12 -53.05 -9.99
C LYS A 3 26.37 -51.82 -9.11
N LYS A 4 27.63 -51.38 -8.96
CA LYS A 4 27.99 -50.16 -8.19
C LYS A 4 27.66 -48.89 -8.97
N ILE A 5 27.86 -48.89 -10.30
CA ILE A 5 27.55 -47.75 -11.18
C ILE A 5 26.03 -47.53 -11.26
N ALA A 6 25.26 -48.61 -11.39
CA ALA A 6 23.79 -48.54 -11.38
C ALA A 6 23.24 -47.95 -10.07
N GLY A 7 23.84 -48.31 -8.92
CA GLY A 7 23.46 -47.76 -7.63
C GLY A 7 23.72 -46.25 -7.50
N ILE A 8 24.88 -45.77 -7.99
CA ILE A 8 25.22 -44.35 -7.96
C ILE A 8 24.26 -43.53 -8.85
N LEU A 9 23.93 -44.03 -10.05
CA LEU A 9 22.97 -43.37 -10.93
C LEU A 9 21.57 -43.25 -10.32
N ALA A 10 21.11 -44.28 -9.60
CA ALA A 10 19.82 -44.24 -8.91
C ALA A 10 19.80 -43.18 -7.80
N VAL A 11 20.87 -43.06 -7.01
CA VAL A 11 20.97 -42.04 -5.95
C VAL A 11 21.02 -40.62 -6.54
N VAL A 12 21.75 -40.42 -7.64
CA VAL A 12 21.80 -39.13 -8.33
C VAL A 12 20.43 -38.76 -8.91
N ALA A 13 19.70 -39.71 -9.51
CA ALA A 13 18.36 -39.47 -10.03
C ALA A 13 17.35 -39.11 -8.93
N VAL A 14 17.39 -39.81 -7.79
CA VAL A 14 16.53 -39.50 -6.63
C VAL A 14 16.90 -38.14 -6.03
N GLY A 15 18.19 -37.84 -5.89
CA GLY A 15 18.65 -36.52 -5.44
C GLY A 15 18.19 -35.40 -6.37
N PHE A 16 18.25 -35.62 -7.69
CA PHE A 16 17.74 -34.67 -8.68
C PHE A 16 16.21 -34.47 -8.57
N LEU A 17 15.44 -35.54 -8.39
CA LEU A 17 13.98 -35.47 -8.18
C LEU A 17 13.64 -34.72 -6.89
N ILE A 18 14.37 -34.95 -5.79
CA ILE A 18 14.18 -34.24 -4.52
C ILE A 18 14.52 -32.76 -4.68
N VAL A 19 15.64 -32.41 -5.31
CA VAL A 19 16.02 -31.01 -5.56
C VAL A 19 15.00 -30.31 -6.44
N ARG A 20 14.50 -30.98 -7.48
CA ARG A 20 13.43 -30.46 -8.35
C ARG A 20 12.14 -30.24 -7.55
N ALA A 21 11.73 -31.21 -6.74
CA ALA A 21 10.52 -31.13 -5.93
C ALA A 21 10.59 -30.03 -4.85
N VAL A 22 11.75 -29.86 -4.19
CA VAL A 22 11.97 -28.79 -3.21
C VAL A 22 11.98 -27.41 -3.86
N ARG A 23 12.57 -27.28 -5.06
CA ARG A 23 12.50 -26.03 -5.84
C ARG A 23 11.07 -25.69 -6.27
N GLN A 24 10.29 -26.69 -6.70
CA GLN A 24 8.88 -26.53 -7.06
C GLN A 24 8.04 -26.11 -5.84
N TYR A 25 8.19 -26.82 -4.72
CA TYR A 25 7.52 -26.49 -3.47
C TYR A 25 7.84 -25.06 -3.01
N ARG A 26 9.09 -24.59 -3.16
CA ARG A 26 9.42 -23.21 -2.82
C ARG A 26 8.70 -22.19 -3.71
N GLN A 27 8.42 -22.50 -4.97
CA GLN A 27 7.68 -21.59 -5.86
C GLN A 27 6.19 -21.54 -5.52
N ASP A 28 5.57 -22.68 -5.22
CA ASP A 28 4.11 -22.74 -4.99
C ASP A 28 3.67 -22.26 -3.58
N ASN A 29 4.60 -22.16 -2.62
CA ASN A 29 4.29 -21.67 -1.26
C ASN A 29 4.55 -20.18 -1.04
N VAL A 30 4.97 -19.44 -2.08
CA VAL A 30 4.94 -17.99 -2.00
C VAL A 30 3.51 -17.57 -2.23
N PHE A 31 2.81 -17.27 -1.15
CA PHE A 31 1.52 -16.61 -1.24
C PHE A 31 1.79 -15.25 -1.89
N ASP A 32 1.34 -15.06 -3.13
CA ASP A 32 1.28 -13.76 -3.80
C ASP A 32 0.25 -12.90 -3.05
N THR A 33 0.59 -12.47 -1.84
CA THR A 33 0.03 -11.22 -1.33
C THR A 33 0.52 -10.18 -2.30
N ALA A 34 -0.39 -9.71 -3.17
CA ALA A 34 -0.13 -8.53 -3.98
C ALA A 34 0.54 -7.51 -3.04
N PRO A 35 1.79 -7.10 -3.31
CA PRO A 35 2.41 -6.11 -2.45
C PRO A 35 1.47 -4.91 -2.44
N ALA A 36 1.27 -4.30 -1.28
CA ALA A 36 0.42 -3.11 -1.14
C ALA A 36 0.90 -1.92 -2.00
N GLY A 37 1.96 -2.08 -2.79
CA GLY A 37 2.28 -1.25 -3.95
C GLY A 37 2.94 -2.12 -5.03
N GLY A 38 2.49 -1.97 -6.28
CA GLY A 38 2.91 -2.74 -7.44
C GLY A 38 4.42 -2.95 -7.61
N GLY A 39 4.73 -4.02 -8.34
CA GLY A 39 6.05 -4.62 -8.46
C GLY A 39 7.18 -3.75 -9.02
N GLU A 40 8.37 -4.34 -8.88
CA GLU A 40 9.65 -3.99 -9.51
C GLU A 40 10.17 -2.55 -9.33
N GLY A 41 11.09 -2.39 -8.37
CA GLY A 41 12.27 -1.50 -8.48
C GLY A 41 12.04 0.00 -8.55
N THR A 42 10.80 0.46 -8.61
CA THR A 42 10.46 1.88 -8.67
C THR A 42 10.17 2.35 -7.23
N PRO A 43 10.89 3.36 -6.70
CA PRO A 43 10.50 4.00 -5.45
C PRO A 43 9.02 4.38 -5.55
N PRO A 44 8.19 4.21 -4.50
CA PRO A 44 6.81 4.62 -4.57
C PRO A 44 6.78 6.10 -4.94
N ALA A 45 6.38 6.40 -6.18
CA ALA A 45 6.12 7.77 -6.58
C ALA A 45 5.05 8.27 -5.61
N LYS A 46 5.32 9.36 -4.88
CA LYS A 46 4.40 9.95 -3.90
C LYS A 46 3.03 10.06 -4.55
N ARG A 47 2.09 9.22 -4.10
CA ARG A 47 0.73 9.19 -4.65
C ARG A 47 -0.06 10.31 -4.00
N SER A 48 -0.79 11.06 -4.81
CA SER A 48 -1.73 12.09 -4.35
C SER A 48 -3.16 11.64 -4.68
N ILE A 49 -4.15 12.37 -4.18
CA ILE A 49 -5.57 12.10 -4.44
C ILE A 49 -5.92 12.61 -5.83
N SER A 50 -6.55 11.75 -6.65
CA SER A 50 -6.99 12.15 -7.99
C SER A 50 -8.16 13.16 -7.90
N PRO A 51 -8.30 14.07 -8.88
CA PRO A 51 -9.43 15.00 -8.92
C PRO A 51 -10.80 14.31 -8.91
N GLU A 52 -10.94 13.21 -9.65
CA GLU A 52 -12.17 12.41 -9.71
C GLU A 52 -12.54 11.80 -8.35
N LEU A 53 -11.55 11.35 -7.57
CA LEU A 53 -11.80 10.84 -6.21
C LEU A 53 -12.17 11.99 -5.27
N LEU A 54 -11.51 13.14 -5.39
CA LEU A 54 -11.80 14.31 -4.56
C LEU A 54 -13.26 14.78 -4.70
N GLU A 55 -13.85 14.67 -5.90
CA GLU A 55 -15.24 15.03 -6.16
C GLU A 55 -16.27 14.16 -5.39
N ILE A 56 -15.91 12.92 -5.06
CA ILE A 56 -16.80 11.99 -4.35
C ILE A 56 -16.45 11.86 -2.85
N LEU A 57 -15.31 12.40 -2.41
CA LEU A 57 -14.90 12.34 -1.01
C LEU A 57 -15.74 13.28 -0.14
N ALA A 58 -16.08 12.80 1.05
CA ALA A 58 -16.89 13.52 2.02
C ALA A 58 -16.27 13.45 3.42
N ASP A 59 -16.49 14.50 4.21
CA ASP A 59 -16.03 14.57 5.60
C ASP A 59 -16.68 13.46 6.45
N PRO A 60 -15.93 12.80 7.34
CA PRO A 60 -16.44 11.68 8.15
C PRO A 60 -17.52 12.08 9.15
N ALA A 61 -17.54 13.32 9.64
CA ALA A 61 -18.47 13.80 10.65
C ALA A 61 -19.75 14.39 10.05
N ASP A 62 -19.63 15.32 9.09
CA ASP A 62 -20.77 16.08 8.54
C ASP A 62 -21.19 15.64 7.12
N LYS A 63 -20.43 14.75 6.47
CA LYS A 63 -20.68 14.20 5.12
C LYS A 63 -20.68 15.25 4.00
N GLY A 64 -20.21 16.47 4.25
CA GLY A 64 -20.05 17.49 3.22
C GLY A 64 -18.73 17.39 2.45
N PRO A 65 -18.55 18.20 1.40
CA PRO A 65 -17.36 18.16 0.55
C PRO A 65 -16.09 18.60 1.30
N VAL A 66 -14.94 18.09 0.84
CA VAL A 66 -13.60 18.41 1.35
C VAL A 66 -12.71 18.99 0.24
N LYS A 67 -11.71 19.78 0.60
CA LYS A 67 -10.73 20.39 -0.32
C LYS A 67 -9.35 19.82 -0.07
N LEU A 68 -8.62 19.47 -1.14
CA LEU A 68 -7.22 19.10 -1.04
C LEU A 68 -6.38 20.39 -0.92
N ILE A 69 -5.58 20.49 0.14
CA ILE A 69 -4.62 21.58 0.36
C ILE A 69 -3.23 21.00 0.64
N SER A 70 -2.19 21.78 0.38
CA SER A 70 -0.83 21.44 0.72
C SER A 70 -0.24 22.48 1.66
N ASP A 71 0.49 22.04 2.68
CA ASP A 71 1.24 22.96 3.53
C ASP A 71 2.58 23.36 2.90
N ASN A 72 3.29 24.28 3.57
CA ASN A 72 4.60 24.75 3.13
C ASN A 72 5.67 23.64 3.09
N GLY A 73 5.45 22.52 3.78
CA GLY A 73 6.32 21.35 3.78
C GLY A 73 5.98 20.33 2.69
N GLY A 74 4.96 20.59 1.87
CA GLY A 74 4.50 19.68 0.81
C GLY A 74 3.68 18.49 1.34
N LYS A 75 3.24 18.50 2.60
CA LYS A 75 2.28 17.52 3.11
C LYS A 75 0.88 17.91 2.67
N GLU A 76 0.14 16.92 2.20
CA GLU A 76 -1.22 17.08 1.68
C GLU A 76 -2.24 16.81 2.78
N TRP A 77 -3.33 17.57 2.73
CA TRP A 77 -4.40 17.54 3.72
C TRP A 77 -5.75 17.66 3.02
N LEU A 78 -6.75 16.96 3.54
CA LEU A 78 -8.15 17.20 3.20
C LEU A 78 -8.75 18.13 4.24
N LEU A 79 -9.09 19.34 3.81
CA LEU A 79 -9.70 20.38 4.63
C LEU A 79 -11.23 20.32 4.49
N ASN A 80 -11.92 20.32 5.63
CA ASN A 80 -13.33 20.71 5.69
C ASN A 80 -13.43 22.22 5.98
N PRO A 81 -13.83 23.06 5.02
CA PRO A 81 -13.85 24.51 5.19
C PRO A 81 -14.97 25.00 6.13
N ARG A 82 -15.90 24.14 6.53
CA ARG A 82 -17.04 24.51 7.40
C ARG A 82 -16.65 24.52 8.89
N ASN A 83 -15.77 23.62 9.30
CA ASN A 83 -15.36 23.44 10.70
C ASN A 83 -13.84 23.60 10.93
N GLY A 84 -13.06 23.68 9.86
CA GLY A 84 -11.60 23.84 9.89
C GLY A 84 -10.84 22.54 10.11
N PHE A 85 -11.50 21.38 10.10
CA PHE A 85 -10.86 20.08 10.34
C PHE A 85 -9.96 19.74 9.16
N ARG A 86 -8.78 19.16 9.46
CA ARG A 86 -7.81 18.74 8.45
C ARG A 86 -7.43 17.29 8.66
N TYR A 87 -7.56 16.49 7.61
CA TYR A 87 -7.20 15.08 7.61
C TYR A 87 -5.91 14.89 6.81
N PRO A 88 -4.85 14.29 7.39
CA PRO A 88 -3.60 14.08 6.66
C PRO A 88 -3.78 13.06 5.53
N VAL A 89 -3.05 13.28 4.44
CA VAL A 89 -2.95 12.34 3.32
C VAL A 89 -1.53 11.75 3.31
N GLU A 90 -1.43 10.44 3.47
CA GLU A 90 -0.15 9.73 3.55
C GLU A 90 -0.11 8.65 2.45
N ASP A 91 0.86 8.72 1.56
CA ASP A 91 0.99 7.84 0.38
C ASP A 91 -0.29 7.73 -0.48
N GLY A 92 -1.04 8.83 -0.57
CA GLY A 92 -2.30 8.90 -1.31
C GLY A 92 -3.49 8.33 -0.54
N ILE A 93 -3.32 7.96 0.73
CA ILE A 93 -4.35 7.41 1.60
C ILE A 93 -4.84 8.52 2.57
N PRO A 94 -6.12 8.92 2.48
CA PRO A 94 -6.74 9.81 3.46
C PRO A 94 -6.90 9.16 4.83
N ILE A 95 -6.35 9.77 5.89
CA ILE A 95 -6.63 9.35 7.28
C ILE A 95 -7.87 10.11 7.79
N MET A 96 -9.05 9.67 7.36
CA MET A 96 -10.35 10.29 7.69
C MET A 96 -10.92 9.81 9.04
N LEU A 97 -10.14 10.01 10.11
CA LEU A 97 -10.59 9.79 11.48
C LEU A 97 -11.03 11.12 12.10
N ILE A 98 -12.12 11.12 12.86
CA ILE A 98 -12.66 12.33 13.49
C ILE A 98 -11.62 12.95 14.43
N GLU A 99 -10.91 12.11 15.19
CA GLU A 99 -9.89 12.50 16.15
C GLU A 99 -8.69 13.19 15.48
N GLU A 100 -8.27 12.72 14.31
CA GLU A 100 -7.20 13.36 13.55
C GLU A 100 -7.67 14.72 12.97
N GLY A 101 -8.92 14.80 12.52
CA GLY A 101 -9.54 16.05 12.09
C GLY A 101 -9.56 17.12 13.18
N GLU A 102 -10.00 16.75 14.39
CA GLU A 102 -10.04 17.64 15.55
C GLU A 102 -8.64 18.10 15.99
N LYS A 103 -7.69 17.17 16.07
CA LYS A 103 -6.30 17.44 16.46
C LYS A 103 -5.60 18.41 15.52
N HIS A 104 -5.96 18.38 14.23
CA HIS A 104 -5.36 19.23 13.20
C HIS A 104 -6.25 20.41 12.79
N ARG A 105 -7.34 20.66 13.54
CA ARG A 105 -8.28 21.74 13.26
C ARG A 105 -7.58 23.09 13.23
N ASP A 106 -7.92 23.89 12.23
CA ASP A 106 -7.45 25.25 12.06
C ASP A 106 -8.64 26.18 11.79
N GLU A 107 -8.98 27.01 12.78
CA GLU A 107 -10.11 27.93 12.69
C GLU A 107 -9.88 29.06 11.67
N SER A 108 -8.64 29.37 11.33
CA SER A 108 -8.31 30.41 10.35
C SER A 108 -8.67 30.02 8.92
N LEU A 109 -8.85 28.72 8.67
CA LEU A 109 -9.21 28.14 7.38
C LEU A 109 -10.72 27.93 7.20
N ILE A 110 -11.54 28.38 8.16
CA ILE A 110 -13.00 28.30 8.07
C ILE A 110 -13.51 29.37 7.11
N GLU A 111 -14.19 28.95 6.06
CA GLU A 111 -14.87 29.83 5.12
C GLU A 111 -16.20 30.27 5.75
N LYS A 112 -16.32 31.57 6.05
CA LYS A 112 -17.54 32.19 6.59
C LYS A 112 -18.49 32.65 5.49
#